data_AF-A0A4V1IUD7-F1
#
_entry.id   AF-A0A4V1IUD7-F1
#
_cell.length_a   1.000
_cell.length_b   1.000
_cell.length_c   1.000
_cell.angle_alpha   90.00
_cell.angle_beta   90.00
_cell.angle_gamma   90.00
#
_symmetry.space_group_name_H-M   'P 1'
#
loop_
_entity.id
_entity.type
_entity.pdbx_description
1 polymer ?
#
loop_
_entity_poly.entity_id
_entity_poly.type
_entity_poly.pdbx_seq_one_letter_code
_entity_poly.pdbx_strand_id
1 'polypeptide(L)'
;LGHAVLCLDAMAARIGCLFSRWKLVPLGSFSRIERDADDAAHPHEDSLVLEFVGTGSITGMLYRNRKLDQALVALLDCIAQLAAYARRRGSQDGDRSAFRLPYPIEKDRVGDASVRMQGQSEAGWTRAMKYLLVDLQFCMAY
;
A
#
# COMPACT_ATOMS: atom_id res chain seq x y z
N LEU A 1 -4.99 -5.70 7.40
CA LEU A 1 -4.07 -5.60 6.25
C LEU A 1 -4.50 -6.53 5.11
N GLY A 2 -4.79 -7.80 5.39
CA GLY A 2 -5.34 -8.75 4.41
C GLY A 2 -6.48 -8.23 3.53
N HIS A 3 -7.52 -7.68 4.17
CA HIS A 3 -8.66 -7.04 3.49
C HIS A 3 -8.25 -5.81 2.66
N ALA A 4 -7.23 -5.05 3.06
CA ALA A 4 -6.80 -3.86 2.33
C ALA A 4 -6.21 -4.21 0.95
N VAL A 5 -5.44 -5.31 0.87
CA VAL A 5 -4.91 -5.82 -0.40
C VAL A 5 -6.02 -6.29 -1.31
N LEU A 6 -7.01 -7.03 -0.78
CA LEU A 6 -8.17 -7.47 -1.54
C LEU A 6 -8.98 -6.28 -2.08
N CYS A 7 -9.21 -5.25 -1.26
CA CYS A 7 -9.89 -4.05 -1.69
C CYS A 7 -9.13 -3.34 -2.82
N LEU A 8 -7.82 -3.21 -2.68
CA LEU A 8 -6.98 -2.56 -3.69
C LEU A 8 -6.95 -3.33 -5.00
N ASP A 9 -6.85 -4.66 -4.93
CA ASP A 9 -6.89 -5.57 -6.08
C ASP A 9 -8.25 -5.49 -6.80
N ALA A 10 -9.35 -5.56 -6.05
CA ALA A 10 -10.70 -5.43 -6.59
C ALA A 10 -10.93 -4.07 -7.27
N MET A 11 -10.42 -2.97 -6.70
CA MET A 11 -10.48 -1.66 -7.35
C MET A 11 -9.67 -1.60 -8.62
N ALA A 12 -8.43 -2.08 -8.59
CA ALA A 12 -7.54 -2.09 -9.73
C ALA A 12 -8.18 -2.85 -10.90
N ALA A 13 -8.79 -4.00 -10.62
CA ALA A 13 -9.59 -4.75 -11.59
C ALA A 13 -10.81 -3.97 -12.10
N ARG A 14 -11.54 -3.29 -11.21
CA ARG A 14 -12.74 -2.49 -11.58
C ARG A 14 -12.40 -1.33 -12.50
N ILE A 15 -11.31 -0.62 -12.24
CA ILE A 15 -10.92 0.57 -13.03
C ILE A 15 -9.92 0.25 -14.15
N GLY A 16 -9.41 -0.98 -14.23
CA GLY A 16 -8.42 -1.39 -15.23
C GLY A 16 -7.02 -0.80 -14.98
N CYS A 17 -6.67 -0.51 -13.71
CA CYS A 17 -5.36 -0.01 -13.35
C CYS A 17 -4.37 -1.18 -13.21
N LEU A 18 -3.25 -1.10 -13.90
CA LEU A 18 -2.13 -2.02 -13.71
C LEU A 18 -1.07 -1.34 -12.85
N PHE A 19 -0.62 -2.02 -11.80
CA PHE A 19 0.45 -1.52 -10.95
C PHE A 19 1.81 -1.77 -11.60
N SER A 20 2.68 -0.77 -11.55
CA SER A 20 4.08 -0.89 -11.92
C SER A 20 4.89 -1.48 -10.76
N ARG A 21 5.74 -2.46 -11.06
CA ARG A 21 6.67 -3.14 -10.12
C ARG A 21 6.02 -3.98 -9.03
N TRP A 22 4.70 -4.02 -8.91
CA TRP A 22 4.01 -4.71 -7.83
C TRP A 22 2.87 -5.57 -8.35
N LYS A 23 2.81 -6.79 -7.82
CA LYS A 23 1.71 -7.72 -8.00
C LYS A 23 1.02 -7.95 -6.67
N LEU A 24 -0.27 -7.63 -6.61
CA LEU A 24 -1.10 -7.90 -5.43
C LEU A 24 -1.53 -9.37 -5.47
N VAL A 25 -1.38 -10.05 -4.34
CA VAL A 25 -1.85 -11.44 -4.18
C VAL A 25 -2.74 -11.50 -2.93
N PRO A 26 -4.06 -11.27 -3.08
CA PRO A 26 -4.99 -11.31 -1.95
C PRO A 26 -5.22 -12.76 -1.49
N LEU A 27 -4.85 -13.05 -0.24
CA LEU A 27 -4.94 -14.39 0.36
C LEU A 27 -5.48 -14.32 1.79
N GLY A 28 -6.51 -13.49 2.00
CA GLY A 28 -7.10 -13.28 3.32
C GLY A 28 -6.06 -12.74 4.32
N SER A 29 -5.81 -13.45 5.41
CA SER A 29 -4.78 -13.06 6.39
C SER A 29 -3.34 -13.16 5.86
N PHE A 30 -3.12 -13.90 4.78
CA PHE A 30 -1.80 -14.12 4.16
C PHE A 30 -1.59 -13.30 2.89
N SER A 31 -2.36 -12.23 2.70
CA SER A 31 -2.17 -11.34 1.55
C SER A 31 -0.73 -10.82 1.49
N ARG A 32 -0.20 -10.77 0.27
CA ARG A 32 1.19 -10.38 0.00
C ARG A 32 1.27 -9.48 -1.22
N ILE A 33 2.31 -8.68 -1.26
CA ILE A 33 2.67 -7.86 -2.40
C ILE A 33 4.00 -8.38 -2.91
N GLU A 34 4.00 -8.89 -4.13
CA GLU A 34 5.20 -9.40 -4.78
C GLU A 34 5.75 -8.31 -5.69
N ARG A 35 7.07 -8.24 -5.85
CA ARG A 35 7.64 -7.47 -6.95
C ARG A 35 7.29 -8.14 -8.27
N ASP A 36 6.97 -7.33 -9.28
CA ASP A 36 6.70 -7.86 -10.62
C ASP A 36 7.98 -8.47 -11.22
N ALA A 37 7.83 -9.57 -11.94
CA ALA A 37 8.94 -10.41 -12.38
C ALA A 37 9.84 -9.73 -13.43
N ASP A 38 9.32 -8.70 -14.11
CA ASP A 38 10.03 -7.91 -15.12
C ASP A 38 10.97 -6.84 -14.51
N ASP A 39 11.00 -6.68 -13.18
CA ASP A 39 11.94 -5.77 -12.52
C ASP A 39 13.35 -6.40 -12.48
N ALA A 40 14.05 -6.32 -13.62
CA ALA A 40 15.37 -6.92 -13.87
C ALA A 40 16.48 -6.55 -12.85
N ALA A 41 16.22 -5.56 -11.98
CA ALA A 41 17.13 -5.15 -10.92
C ALA A 41 17.09 -6.06 -9.68
N HIS A 42 15.99 -6.79 -9.42
CA HIS A 42 15.81 -7.62 -8.22
C HIS A 42 15.04 -8.90 -8.55
N PRO A 43 15.73 -9.98 -8.99
CA PRO A 43 15.07 -11.19 -9.44
C PRO A 43 14.34 -11.91 -8.29
N HIS A 44 13.01 -12.07 -8.45
CA HIS A 44 12.14 -13.12 -7.93
C HIS A 44 12.05 -13.41 -6.41
N GLU A 45 12.83 -12.77 -5.53
CA GLU A 45 12.88 -13.16 -4.10
C GLU A 45 12.08 -12.29 -3.12
N ASP A 46 11.64 -11.08 -3.48
CA ASP A 46 11.01 -10.18 -2.52
C ASP A 46 9.48 -10.31 -2.51
N SER A 47 8.97 -11.43 -1.97
CA SER A 47 7.58 -11.50 -1.51
C SER A 47 7.43 -10.71 -0.21
N LEU A 48 6.76 -9.55 -0.28
CA LEU A 48 6.50 -8.68 0.86
C LEU A 48 5.17 -9.07 1.50
N VAL A 49 5.26 -9.81 2.59
CA VAL A 49 4.08 -10.32 3.32
C VAL A 49 3.54 -9.24 4.26
N LEU A 50 2.23 -8.95 4.16
CA LEU A 50 1.52 -8.01 5.03
C LEU A 50 0.95 -8.70 6.28
N GLU A 51 1.82 -9.42 7.00
CA GLU A 51 1.43 -10.21 8.17
C GLU A 51 1.91 -9.56 9.47
N PHE A 52 0.99 -9.43 10.42
CA PHE A 52 1.27 -9.04 11.80
C PHE A 52 0.91 -10.21 12.72
N VAL A 53 1.85 -11.13 12.94
CA VAL A 53 1.70 -12.19 13.95
C VAL A 53 2.58 -11.83 15.15
N GLY A 54 1.98 -11.79 16.34
CA GLY A 54 2.58 -11.22 17.56
C GLY A 54 3.36 -12.19 18.45
N THR A 55 3.70 -13.39 17.99
CA THR A 55 4.34 -14.42 18.82
C THR A 55 5.75 -14.74 18.30
N GLY A 56 6.80 -14.26 18.96
CA GLY A 56 8.18 -14.60 18.61
C GLY A 56 9.27 -13.80 19.33
N SER A 57 10.49 -14.36 19.31
CA SER A 57 11.73 -13.74 19.82
C SER A 57 11.97 -12.34 19.24
N ILE A 58 12.55 -11.44 20.05
CA ILE A 58 12.94 -10.05 19.72
C ILE A 58 13.65 -9.91 18.37
N THR A 59 14.56 -10.83 18.01
CA THR A 59 15.26 -10.80 16.72
C THR A 59 14.33 -11.12 15.55
N GLY A 60 13.39 -12.04 15.75
CA GLY A 60 12.34 -12.35 14.77
C GLY A 60 11.34 -11.20 14.60
N MET A 61 11.04 -10.48 15.69
CA MET A 61 10.21 -9.28 15.65
C MET A 61 10.87 -8.15 14.84
N LEU A 62 12.17 -7.91 15.02
CA LEU A 62 12.91 -6.88 14.26
C LEU A 62 12.97 -7.18 12.75
N TYR A 63 13.25 -8.43 12.36
CA TYR A 63 13.25 -8.82 10.95
C TYR A 63 11.84 -8.73 10.32
N ARG A 64 10.81 -9.15 11.07
CA ARG A 64 9.40 -9.04 10.66
C ARG A 64 8.96 -7.60 10.49
N ASN A 65 9.37 -6.70 11.40
CA ASN A 65 9.10 -5.27 11.29
C ASN A 65 9.70 -4.67 10.00
N ARG A 66 10.90 -5.09 9.59
CA ARG A 66 11.50 -4.60 8.33
C ARG A 66 10.75 -5.05 7.09
N LYS A 67 10.31 -6.32 7.04
CA LYS A 67 9.48 -6.82 5.92
C LYS A 67 8.10 -6.17 5.91
N LEU A 68 7.50 -5.98 7.09
CA LEU A 68 6.23 -5.28 7.22
C LEU A 68 6.35 -3.82 6.76
N ASP A 69 7.41 -3.12 7.17
CA ASP A 69 7.69 -1.75 6.72
C ASP A 69 7.82 -1.68 5.19
N GLN A 70 8.56 -2.62 4.58
CA GLN A 70 8.66 -2.71 3.13
C GLN A 70 7.31 -2.99 2.47
N ALA A 71 6.51 -3.90 3.03
CA ALA A 71 5.20 -4.26 2.53
C ALA A 71 4.20 -3.09 2.62
N LEU A 72 4.23 -2.32 3.71
CA LEU A 72 3.41 -1.13 3.89
C LEU A 72 3.81 -0.01 2.92
N VAL A 73 5.11 0.17 2.67
CA VAL A 73 5.59 1.12 1.66
C VAL A 73 5.15 0.69 0.26
N ALA A 74 5.22 -0.61 -0.06
CA ALA A 74 4.73 -1.14 -1.34
C ALA A 74 3.21 -0.93 -1.49
N LEU A 75 2.43 -1.20 -0.43
CA LEU A 75 1.00 -0.95 -0.40
C LEU A 75 0.68 0.54 -0.66
N LEU A 76 1.44 1.43 -0.03
CA LEU A 76 1.29 2.87 -0.17
C LEU A 76 1.61 3.35 -1.60
N ASP A 77 2.65 2.79 -2.22
CA ASP A 77 2.98 3.04 -3.63
C ASP A 77 1.84 2.59 -4.56
N CYS A 78 1.24 1.41 -4.32
CA CYS A 78 0.07 0.96 -5.09
C CYS A 78 -1.13 1.92 -4.95
N ILE A 79 -1.43 2.41 -3.73
CA ILE A 79 -2.51 3.40 -3.53
C ILE A 79 -2.22 4.70 -4.30
N ALA A 80 -0.97 5.17 -4.28
CA ALA A 80 -0.57 6.37 -5.03
C ALA A 80 -0.72 6.18 -6.55
N GLN A 81 -0.35 5.01 -7.07
CA GLN A 81 -0.52 4.67 -8.49
C GLN A 81 -2.01 4.61 -8.88
N LEU A 82 -2.85 4.00 -8.05
CA LEU A 82 -4.30 3.96 -8.26
C LEU A 82 -4.90 5.37 -8.30
N ALA A 83 -4.54 6.22 -7.35
CA ALA A 83 -5.01 7.60 -7.29
C ALA A 83 -4.55 8.43 -8.50
N ALA A 84 -3.32 8.23 -8.97
CA ALA A 84 -2.82 8.88 -10.17
C ALA A 84 -3.57 8.42 -11.43
N TYR A 85 -3.89 7.13 -11.53
CA TYR A 85 -4.69 6.57 -12.62
C TYR A 85 -6.12 7.14 -12.62
N ALA A 86 -6.79 7.15 -11.46
CA ALA A 86 -8.13 7.73 -11.31
C ALA A 86 -8.17 9.22 -11.70
N ARG A 87 -7.17 10.02 -11.31
CA ARG A 87 -7.03 11.42 -11.73
C ARG A 87 -6.97 11.59 -13.25
N ARG A 88 -6.13 10.78 -13.90
CA ARG A 88 -5.94 10.85 -15.37
C ARG A 88 -7.22 10.46 -16.10
N ARG A 89 -7.92 9.44 -15.62
CA ARG A 89 -9.19 9.00 -16.20
C ARG A 89 -10.30 10.05 -16.03
N GLY A 90 -10.44 10.62 -14.84
CA GLY A 90 -11.42 11.68 -14.58
C GLY A 90 -11.19 12.93 -15.44
N SER A 91 -9.93 13.30 -15.72
CA SER A 91 -9.62 14.42 -16.60
C SER A 91 -9.95 14.16 -18.08
N GLN A 92 -9.98 12.89 -18.52
CA GLN A 92 -10.37 12.52 -19.88
C GLN A 92 -11.89 12.56 -20.07
N ASP A 93 -12.67 12.18 -19.04
CA ASP A 93 -14.13 12.20 -19.07
C ASP A 93 -14.74 13.61 -18.87
N GLY A 94 -13.90 14.65 -18.77
CA GLY A 94 -14.36 16.05 -18.64
C GLY A 94 -14.88 16.40 -17.25
N ASP A 95 -14.79 15.49 -16.28
CA ASP A 95 -15.07 15.78 -14.87
C ASP A 95 -13.92 16.62 -14.29
N ARG A 96 -14.24 17.87 -13.94
CA ARG A 96 -13.26 18.82 -13.39
C ARG A 96 -12.93 18.54 -11.92
N SER A 97 -13.64 17.62 -11.28
CA SER A 97 -13.29 17.13 -9.95
C SER A 97 -12.14 16.12 -10.07
N ALA A 98 -10.91 16.62 -10.18
CA ALA A 98 -9.73 15.78 -10.16
C ALA A 98 -9.69 14.99 -8.84
N PHE A 99 -9.89 13.67 -8.89
CA PHE A 99 -9.82 12.77 -7.73
C PHE A 99 -8.56 13.05 -6.91
N ARG A 100 -8.65 13.53 -5.67
CA ARG A 100 -7.47 13.76 -4.82
C ARG A 100 -7.61 13.00 -3.52
N LEU A 101 -6.53 12.34 -3.13
CA LEU A 101 -6.48 11.69 -1.83
C LEU A 101 -6.49 12.79 -0.75
N PRO A 102 -7.22 12.58 0.35
CA PRO A 102 -7.22 13.51 1.46
C PRO A 102 -5.83 13.63 2.09
N TYR A 103 -5.05 12.55 2.14
CA TYR A 103 -3.67 12.60 2.60
C TYR A 103 -2.70 12.41 1.42
N PRO A 104 -1.75 13.34 1.21
CA PRO A 104 -0.75 13.20 0.16
C PRO A 104 0.22 12.06 0.50
N ILE A 105 0.60 11.29 -0.52
CA ILE A 105 1.53 10.17 -0.39
C ILE A 105 2.89 10.58 -0.96
N GLU A 106 3.94 10.44 -0.15
CA GLU A 106 5.33 10.70 -0.53
C GLU A 106 6.24 9.58 -0.04
N LYS A 107 6.60 8.65 -0.93
CA LYS A 107 7.45 7.47 -0.64
C LYS A 107 6.87 6.61 0.49
N ASP A 108 7.43 6.72 1.70
CA ASP A 108 7.02 5.99 2.90
C ASP A 108 6.11 6.81 3.82
N ARG A 109 5.73 8.03 3.42
CA ARG A 109 4.93 8.93 4.23
C ARG A 109 3.55 9.15 3.63
N VAL A 110 2.56 9.22 4.52
CA VAL A 110 1.18 9.57 4.23
C VAL A 110 0.82 10.77 5.10
N GLY A 111 0.53 11.91 4.47
CA GLY A 111 0.42 13.20 5.17
C GLY A 111 1.72 13.58 5.88
N ASP A 112 1.67 13.73 7.20
CA ASP A 112 2.81 14.11 8.05
C ASP A 112 3.55 12.89 8.67
N ALA A 113 3.00 11.68 8.55
CA ALA A 113 3.44 10.49 9.27
C ALA A 113 4.03 9.41 8.34
N SER A 114 4.99 8.61 8.83
CA SER A 114 5.59 7.49 8.08
C SER A 114 4.89 6.17 8.40
N VAL A 115 4.71 5.32 7.39
CA VAL A 115 4.18 3.96 7.56
C VAL A 115 5.22 2.98 8.09
N ARG A 116 6.50 3.39 8.17
CA ARG A 116 7.56 2.59 8.79
C ARG A 116 7.45 2.63 10.30
N MET A 117 7.49 1.47 10.92
CA MET A 117 7.46 1.32 12.37
C MET A 117 8.84 1.64 12.97
N GLN A 118 9.93 1.39 12.24
CA GLN A 118 11.28 1.70 12.72
C GLN A 118 11.52 3.21 12.82
N GLY A 119 11.84 3.69 14.03
CA GLY A 119 12.14 5.11 14.28
C GLY A 119 10.91 6.01 14.44
N GLN A 120 9.71 5.43 14.62
CA GLN A 120 8.48 6.16 14.94
C GLN A 120 7.97 5.80 16.35
N SER A 121 7.25 6.73 16.97
CA SER A 121 6.46 6.41 18.16
C SER A 121 5.23 5.61 17.76
N GLU A 122 4.70 4.80 18.67
CA GLU A 122 3.47 4.02 18.44
C GLU A 122 2.30 4.90 18.02
N ALA A 123 2.17 6.08 18.64
CA ALA A 123 1.15 7.07 18.28
C ALA A 123 1.33 7.64 16.87
N GLY A 124 2.57 7.88 16.44
CA GLY A 124 2.89 8.36 15.10
C GLY A 124 2.59 7.31 14.03
N TRP A 125 3.01 6.06 14.27
CA TRP A 125 2.75 4.95 13.36
C TRP A 125 1.25 4.63 13.27
N THR A 126 0.53 4.64 14.39
CA THR A 126 -0.93 4.47 14.41
C THR A 126 -1.64 5.58 13.63
N ARG A 127 -1.14 6.82 13.68
CA ARG A 127 -1.66 7.93 12.87
C ARG A 127 -1.45 7.68 11.38
N ALA A 128 -0.26 7.23 10.97
CA ALA A 128 0.01 6.87 9.57
C ALA A 128 -0.92 5.75 9.09
N MET A 129 -1.15 4.72 9.91
CA MET A 129 -2.09 3.63 9.59
C MET A 129 -3.53 4.14 9.42
N LYS A 130 -3.96 5.09 10.25
CA LYS A 130 -5.28 5.74 10.10
C LYS A 130 -5.38 6.48 8.78
N TYR A 131 -4.37 7.26 8.40
CA TYR A 131 -4.39 7.99 7.13
C TYR A 131 -4.40 7.06 5.91
N LEU A 132 -3.60 6.00 5.94
CA LEU A 132 -3.59 4.97 4.91
C LEU A 132 -4.99 4.33 4.73
N LEU A 133 -5.69 4.03 5.83
CA LEU A 133 -7.04 3.47 5.78
C LEU A 133 -8.06 4.46 5.22
N VAL A 134 -7.95 5.75 5.58
CA VAL A 134 -8.83 6.79 5.06
C VAL A 134 -8.61 6.99 3.55
N ASP A 135 -7.36 7.02 3.09
CA ASP A 135 -7.06 7.11 1.66
C ASP A 135 -7.60 5.90 0.89
N LEU A 136 -7.45 4.69 1.43
CA LEU A 136 -8.02 3.47 0.85
C LEU A 136 -9.56 3.54 0.79
N GLN A 137 -10.20 4.04 1.85
CA GLN A 137 -11.65 4.24 1.88
C GLN A 137 -12.09 5.28 0.85
N PHE A 138 -11.32 6.35 0.68
CA PHE A 138 -11.59 7.37 -0.32
C PHE A 138 -11.48 6.81 -1.75
N CYS A 139 -10.49 5.95 -2.00
CA CYS A 139 -10.42 5.18 -3.24
C CYS A 139 -11.62 4.21 -3.43
N MET A 140 -12.16 3.62 -2.34
CA MET A 140 -13.35 2.74 -2.43
C MET A 140 -14.61 3.52 -2.80
N ALA A 141 -14.72 4.76 -2.34
CA ALA A 141 -15.91 5.58 -2.54
C ALA A 141 -16.01 6.16 -3.97
N TYR A 142 -14.91 6.15 -4.73
CA TYR A 142 -14.82 6.60 -6.11
C TYR A 142 -14.96 5.41 -7.06
#